data_AF-A0A960NNI4-F1
#
_entry.id   AF-A0A960NNI4-F1
#
_cell.length_a   1.000
_cell.length_b   1.000
_cell.length_c   1.000
_cell.angle_alpha   90.00
_cell.angle_beta   90.00
_cell.angle_gamma   90.00
#
_symmetry.space_group_name_H-M   'P 1'
#
loop_
_entity.id
_entity.type
_entity.pdbx_description
1 polymer ?
#
loop_
_entity_poly.entity_id
_entity_poly.type
_entity_poly.pdbx_seq_one_letter_code
_entity_poly.pdbx_strand_id
1 'polypeptide(L)'
;MSDLVVALLSHIDQPADWEHPTRCMIIRGWCFDPQHGGIHGIRLRTADRSLHGVVGLPRPDVKAALADVSDDNTGFEIRGTLPSGRQRIVIEVQGEDTAWREIFTKDITVSRPLLPLWLGGGDWTELMFFQMPAHMAHPPRTVRPDSFPPLRARHKLPQISIVTPSYQQAAYLEETMHSVLEQSTPLQYVVQDGGSTDGSVAIIKRHAARLHAWTSAPDSGQADAIARGFAATDGSPDDVMAWINSDDFYLPGALRFVADYFARHPEVDVVYGHRIVVDEKSREIARWFLPRHDATVMQLNDFIPQETLFWRRRIWARVGGLDTSFQFAIDWDLLLRFETAKARIVRLPYFLACFRAHAAQKTSAVMHSTGQQEITRLRERTHGRPFPAHEIEHHPLLMRYLRRSAFIQFLWQCGIRAP
;
A
#
# COMPACT_ATOMS: atom_id res chain seq x y z
N MET A 1 24.96 -13.09 41.38
CA MET A 1 25.25 -11.89 40.60
C MET A 1 23.98 -11.56 39.85
N SER A 2 23.35 -10.43 40.15
CA SER A 2 22.07 -10.05 39.56
C SER A 2 22.26 -9.79 38.07
N ASP A 3 21.50 -10.49 37.23
CA ASP A 3 21.27 -10.10 35.85
C ASP A 3 20.61 -8.72 35.86
N LEU A 4 21.43 -7.68 35.70
CA LEU A 4 20.96 -6.34 35.38
C LEU A 4 20.36 -6.42 33.98
N VAL A 5 19.04 -6.68 33.93
CA VAL A 5 18.24 -6.46 32.72
C VAL A 5 18.42 -4.98 32.36
N VAL A 6 19.29 -4.69 31.40
CA VAL A 6 19.40 -3.34 30.86
C VAL A 6 18.07 -3.02 30.19
N ALA A 7 17.45 -1.93 30.64
CA ALA A 7 16.14 -1.52 30.16
C ALA A 7 16.22 -1.11 28.69
N LEU A 8 15.29 -1.62 27.88
CA LEU A 8 15.06 -1.13 26.53
C LEU A 8 14.89 0.39 26.54
N LEU A 9 15.59 1.09 25.65
CA LEU A 9 15.39 2.52 25.46
C LEU A 9 14.24 2.70 24.48
N SER A 10 13.25 3.51 24.85
CA SER A 10 12.09 3.76 24.03
C SER A 10 11.45 5.12 24.30
N HIS A 11 10.74 5.64 23.30
CA HIS A 11 9.91 6.83 23.42
C HIS A 11 8.69 6.74 22.51
N ILE A 12 7.58 7.36 22.93
CA ILE A 12 6.36 7.47 22.13
C ILE A 12 6.22 8.92 21.66
N ASP A 13 6.37 9.14 20.36
CA ASP A 13 6.22 10.46 19.72
C ASP A 13 4.75 10.83 19.48
N GLN A 14 3.91 9.82 19.19
CA GLN A 14 2.49 10.02 18.87
C GLN A 14 1.60 8.96 19.53
N PRO A 15 0.35 9.32 19.90
CA PRO A 15 -0.25 10.65 19.80
C PRO A 15 0.32 11.63 20.83
N ALA A 16 0.32 12.93 20.48
CA ALA A 16 0.73 14.00 21.38
C ALA A 16 -0.31 14.21 22.51
N ASP A 17 -1.59 14.03 22.20
CA ASP A 17 -2.68 14.08 23.16
C ASP A 17 -3.24 12.67 23.43
N TRP A 18 -3.24 12.29 24.70
CA TRP A 18 -3.77 11.02 25.19
C TRP A 18 -5.06 11.18 26.01
N GLU A 19 -5.49 12.41 26.26
CA GLU A 19 -6.70 12.71 27.04
C GLU A 19 -7.96 12.42 26.23
N HIS A 20 -7.93 12.71 24.93
CA HIS A 20 -9.08 12.55 24.02
C HIS A 20 -8.75 11.69 22.80
N PRO A 21 -8.29 10.43 22.97
CA PRO A 21 -7.94 9.60 21.83
C PRO A 21 -9.20 9.28 21.02
N THR A 22 -9.12 9.51 19.71
CA THR A 22 -10.13 9.02 18.77
C THR A 22 -10.09 7.50 18.72
N ARG A 23 -11.12 6.89 18.14
CA ARG A 23 -11.17 5.42 17.99
C ARG A 23 -10.05 4.88 17.09
N CYS A 24 -9.47 5.76 16.28
CA CYS A 24 -8.47 5.49 15.28
C CYS A 24 -7.10 5.96 15.79
N MET A 25 -6.24 5.04 16.20
CA MET A 25 -4.95 5.38 16.78
C MET A 25 -3.81 5.18 15.79
N ILE A 26 -2.92 6.17 15.75
CA ILE A 26 -1.57 6.09 15.19
C ILE A 26 -0.62 6.26 16.36
N ILE A 27 0.21 5.25 16.60
CA ILE A 27 1.24 5.30 17.62
C ILE A 27 2.57 5.22 16.92
N ARG A 28 3.41 6.22 17.14
CA ARG A 28 4.76 6.28 16.61
C ARG A 28 5.72 6.44 17.75
N GLY A 29 6.90 5.89 17.55
CA GLY A 29 7.96 6.01 18.51
C GLY A 29 9.25 5.46 17.95
N TRP A 30 10.20 5.31 18.84
CA TRP A 30 11.42 4.57 18.60
C TRP A 30 11.70 3.66 19.78
N CYS A 31 12.34 2.54 19.52
CA CYS A 31 12.84 1.63 20.54
C CYS A 31 14.06 0.87 20.01
N PHE A 32 15.04 0.61 20.87
CA PHE A 32 16.18 -0.24 20.55
C PHE A 32 16.73 -0.93 21.82
N ASP A 33 17.40 -2.08 21.62
CA ASP A 33 18.12 -2.81 22.66
C ASP A 33 19.63 -2.54 22.51
N PRO A 34 20.27 -1.79 23.44
CA PRO A 34 21.70 -1.50 23.36
C PRO A 34 22.60 -2.74 23.45
N GLN A 35 22.09 -3.87 23.95
CA GLN A 35 22.86 -5.09 24.20
C GLN A 35 22.59 -6.20 23.17
N HIS A 36 21.32 -6.35 22.75
CA HIS A 36 20.87 -7.49 21.94
C HIS A 36 20.46 -7.10 20.51
N GLY A 37 20.67 -5.85 20.10
CA GLY A 37 20.47 -5.41 18.72
C GLY A 37 19.02 -5.01 18.38
N GLY A 38 18.61 -5.32 17.15
CA GLY A 38 17.37 -4.81 16.56
C GLY A 38 16.09 -5.39 17.16
N ILE A 39 14.99 -4.64 17.05
CA ILE A 39 13.66 -5.10 17.44
C ILE A 39 12.97 -5.70 16.22
N HIS A 40 12.33 -6.85 16.39
CA HIS A 40 11.70 -7.61 15.31
C HIS A 40 10.16 -7.61 15.36
N GLY A 41 9.58 -7.08 16.43
CA GLY A 41 8.14 -6.98 16.55
C GLY A 41 7.71 -5.88 17.49
N ILE A 42 6.56 -5.29 17.19
CA ILE A 42 5.88 -4.38 18.10
C ILE A 42 4.37 -4.62 18.04
N ARG A 43 3.70 -4.47 19.18
CA ARG A 43 2.25 -4.53 19.24
C ARG A 43 1.69 -3.62 20.32
N LEU A 44 0.46 -3.16 20.10
CA LEU A 44 -0.42 -2.66 21.14
C LEU A 44 -1.39 -3.76 21.54
N ARG A 45 -1.54 -4.00 22.85
CA ARG A 45 -2.48 -4.94 23.42
C ARG A 45 -3.49 -4.23 24.31
N THR A 46 -4.76 -4.60 24.16
CA THR A 46 -5.86 -4.31 25.10
C THR A 46 -6.35 -5.63 25.72
N ALA A 47 -7.42 -5.58 26.51
CA ALA A 47 -8.04 -6.78 27.05
C ALA A 47 -8.61 -7.70 25.95
N ASP A 48 -9.04 -7.13 24.83
CA ASP A 48 -9.79 -7.81 23.77
C ASP A 48 -9.09 -7.80 22.40
N ARG A 49 -7.98 -7.04 22.23
CA ARG A 49 -7.31 -6.87 20.95
C ARG A 49 -5.78 -6.88 21.07
N SER A 50 -5.14 -7.25 19.96
CA SER A 50 -3.72 -7.09 19.72
C SER A 50 -3.54 -6.50 18.32
N LEU A 51 -2.94 -5.31 18.24
CA LEU A 51 -2.63 -4.59 17.01
C LEU A 51 -1.12 -4.64 16.80
N HIS A 52 -0.67 -5.32 15.74
CA HIS A 52 0.76 -5.38 15.42
C HIS A 52 1.17 -4.16 14.60
N GLY A 53 2.37 -3.66 14.85
CA GLY A 53 2.96 -2.54 14.12
C GLY A 53 4.14 -2.96 13.24
N VAL A 54 4.67 -1.98 12.53
CA VAL A 54 5.91 -2.08 11.75
C VAL A 54 7.06 -1.56 12.61
N VAL A 55 8.21 -2.23 12.55
CA VAL A 55 9.47 -1.84 13.21
C VAL A 55 10.55 -1.66 12.15
N GLY A 56 11.62 -0.94 12.46
CA GLY A 56 12.70 -0.72 11.50
C GLY A 56 12.53 0.56 10.65
N LEU A 57 11.70 1.51 11.09
CA LEU A 57 11.53 2.78 10.39
C LEU A 57 12.76 3.68 10.62
N PRO A 58 13.32 4.34 9.59
CA PRO A 58 14.48 5.22 9.74
C PRO A 58 14.21 6.40 10.67
N ARG A 59 15.15 6.65 11.59
CA ARG A 59 15.18 7.70 12.62
C ARG A 59 16.59 8.30 12.75
N PRO A 60 17.05 9.02 11.71
CA PRO A 60 18.38 9.65 11.72
C PRO A 60 18.53 10.68 12.86
N ASP A 61 17.42 11.29 13.30
CA ASP A 61 17.37 12.16 14.47
C ASP A 61 17.72 11.43 15.77
N VAL A 62 17.20 10.21 15.96
CA VAL A 62 17.49 9.37 17.13
C VAL A 62 18.93 8.89 17.09
N LYS A 63 19.40 8.43 15.90
CA LYS A 63 20.78 8.02 15.69
C LYS A 63 21.78 9.17 15.95
N ALA A 64 21.43 10.39 15.57
CA ALA A 64 22.27 11.57 15.84
C ALA A 64 22.27 11.97 17.32
N ALA A 65 21.17 11.74 18.04
CA ALA A 65 21.03 12.11 19.45
C ALA A 65 21.61 11.07 20.43
N LEU A 66 21.66 9.79 20.05
CA LEU A 66 22.03 8.68 20.93
C LEU A 66 23.25 7.91 20.39
N ALA A 67 24.35 7.92 21.14
CA ALA A 67 25.62 7.32 20.72
C ALA A 67 25.58 5.77 20.63
N ASP A 68 24.75 5.12 21.45
CA ASP A 68 24.69 3.66 21.60
C ASP A 68 23.79 2.97 20.58
N VAL A 69 23.15 3.72 19.69
CA VAL A 69 22.28 3.18 18.64
C VAL A 69 23.16 2.62 17.52
N SER A 70 22.97 1.37 17.09
CA SER A 70 23.76 0.73 16.02
C SER A 70 23.52 1.37 14.66
N ASP A 71 22.26 1.60 14.29
CA ASP A 71 21.79 2.11 13.00
C ASP A 71 20.52 2.94 13.18
N ASP A 72 20.07 3.62 12.12
CA ASP A 72 18.92 4.51 12.22
C ASP A 72 17.55 3.80 12.17
N ASN A 73 17.46 2.47 12.08
CA ASN A 73 16.19 1.75 11.96
C ASN A 73 15.54 1.46 13.32
N THR A 74 15.53 2.43 14.22
CA THR A 74 14.97 2.28 15.57
C THR A 74 13.49 2.65 15.65
N GLY A 75 12.91 3.19 14.57
CA GLY A 75 11.54 3.67 14.55
C GLY A 75 10.51 2.56 14.46
N PHE A 76 9.31 2.84 14.97
CA PHE A 76 8.17 1.96 14.82
C PHE A 76 6.87 2.73 14.61
N GLU A 77 5.87 2.03 14.10
CA GLU A 77 4.52 2.55 13.95
C GLU A 77 3.46 1.46 14.17
N ILE A 78 2.53 1.69 15.09
CA ILE A 78 1.33 0.88 15.29
C ILE A 78 0.12 1.67 14.82
N ARG A 79 -0.76 1.01 14.07
CA ARG A 79 -1.96 1.59 13.47
C ARG A 79 -3.15 0.69 13.77
N GLY A 80 -4.28 1.27 14.18
CA GLY A 80 -5.52 0.49 14.27
C GLY A 80 -6.68 1.15 14.98
N THR A 81 -7.79 0.39 15.12
CA THR A 81 -8.96 0.81 15.89
C THR A 81 -8.99 0.19 17.27
N LEU A 82 -9.26 1.03 18.28
CA LEU A 82 -9.55 0.57 19.62
C LEU A 82 -11.06 0.48 19.87
N PRO A 83 -11.52 -0.41 20.77
CA PRO A 83 -12.90 -0.40 21.21
C PRO A 83 -13.20 0.87 22.00
N SER A 84 -14.41 1.41 21.84
CA SER A 84 -14.85 2.55 22.65
C SER A 84 -14.97 2.18 24.14
N GLY A 85 -14.87 3.18 25.00
CA GLY A 85 -14.89 3.03 26.46
C GLY A 85 -13.49 3.06 27.07
N ARG A 86 -13.41 2.69 28.36
CA ARG A 86 -12.14 2.66 29.10
C ARG A 86 -11.30 1.47 28.63
N GLN A 87 -10.09 1.75 28.17
CA GLN A 87 -9.12 0.77 27.70
C GLN A 87 -7.83 0.92 28.49
N ARG A 88 -7.22 -0.21 28.86
CA ARG A 88 -5.81 -0.25 29.26
C ARG A 88 -5.00 -0.70 28.07
N ILE A 89 -4.20 0.21 27.53
CA ILE A 89 -3.29 -0.09 26.43
C ILE A 89 -1.93 -0.47 26.97
N VAL A 90 -1.33 -1.50 26.39
CA VAL A 90 0.02 -1.97 26.70
C VAL A 90 0.77 -2.08 25.37
N ILE A 91 1.86 -1.35 25.20
CA ILE A 91 2.75 -1.48 24.04
C ILE A 91 3.88 -2.41 24.44
N GLU A 92 4.07 -3.44 23.63
CA GLU A 92 5.06 -4.48 23.83
C GLU A 92 5.95 -4.58 22.60
N VAL A 93 7.23 -4.83 22.81
CA VAL A 93 8.22 -5.10 21.75
C VAL A 93 8.75 -6.52 21.87
N GLN A 94 9.26 -7.04 20.77
CA GLN A 94 9.83 -8.37 20.66
C GLN A 94 11.24 -8.27 20.08
N GLY A 95 12.25 -8.70 20.83
CA GLY A 95 13.64 -8.80 20.38
C GLY A 95 13.95 -10.18 19.79
N GLU A 96 15.24 -10.53 19.72
CA GLU A 96 15.72 -11.82 19.19
C GLU A 96 15.21 -13.04 19.98
N ASP A 97 15.03 -12.89 21.30
CA ASP A 97 14.58 -13.96 22.19
C ASP A 97 13.10 -14.34 22.02
N THR A 98 12.40 -13.68 21.10
CA THR A 98 10.97 -13.84 20.81
C THR A 98 10.03 -13.56 22.00
N ALA A 99 10.54 -13.06 23.12
CA ALA A 99 9.73 -12.70 24.26
C ALA A 99 9.15 -11.29 24.08
N TRP A 100 7.87 -11.12 24.42
CA TRP A 100 7.23 -9.80 24.43
C TRP A 100 7.56 -9.06 25.73
N ARG A 101 8.09 -7.85 25.61
CA ARG A 101 8.47 -6.98 26.74
C ARG A 101 7.68 -5.68 26.68
N GLU A 102 7.09 -5.28 27.80
CA GLU A 102 6.33 -4.03 27.92
C GLU A 102 7.26 -2.81 27.86
N ILE A 103 6.92 -1.82 27.04
CA ILE A 103 7.64 -0.54 26.95
C ILE A 103 6.78 0.67 27.32
N PHE A 104 5.45 0.52 27.31
CA PHE A 104 4.52 1.60 27.65
C PHE A 104 3.17 1.05 28.07
N THR A 105 2.58 1.62 29.11
CA THR A 105 1.21 1.31 29.54
C THR A 105 0.46 2.59 29.88
N LYS A 106 -0.79 2.68 29.44
CA LYS A 106 -1.67 3.81 29.80
C LYS A 106 -3.14 3.39 29.85
N ASP A 107 -3.87 3.97 30.80
CA ASP A 107 -5.32 3.92 30.81
C ASP A 107 -5.85 5.09 29.96
N ILE A 108 -6.72 4.80 29.01
CA ILE A 108 -7.34 5.79 28.14
C ILE A 108 -8.86 5.58 28.09
N THR A 109 -9.59 6.63 27.73
CA THR A 109 -11.03 6.54 27.44
C THR A 109 -11.27 6.90 25.99
N VAL A 110 -11.62 5.90 25.18
CA VAL A 110 -11.88 6.07 23.76
C VAL A 110 -13.34 6.47 23.58
N SER A 111 -13.58 7.59 22.89
CA SER A 111 -14.93 8.09 22.66
C SER A 111 -15.78 7.12 21.83
N ARG A 112 -17.10 7.15 22.04
CA ARG A 112 -18.06 6.41 21.21
C ARG A 112 -18.82 7.42 20.36
N PRO A 113 -18.71 7.39 19.02
CA PRO A 113 -19.50 8.28 18.19
C PRO A 113 -20.98 7.94 18.31
N LEU A 114 -21.83 8.98 18.41
CA LEU A 114 -23.29 8.85 18.53
C LEU A 114 -23.92 8.24 17.27
N LEU A 115 -23.31 8.47 16.11
CA LEU A 115 -23.72 7.94 14.82
C LEU A 115 -22.59 7.09 14.21
N PRO A 116 -22.93 6.11 13.34
CA PRO A 116 -21.93 5.47 12.51
C PRO A 116 -21.20 6.46 11.58
N LEU A 117 -19.96 6.16 11.20
CA LEU A 117 -19.11 7.05 10.37
C LEU A 117 -19.79 7.45 9.05
N TRP A 118 -20.52 6.53 8.41
CA TRP A 118 -21.22 6.78 7.16
C TRP A 118 -22.50 7.63 7.30
N LEU A 119 -23.03 7.79 8.53
CA LEU A 119 -24.15 8.68 8.85
C LEU A 119 -23.69 10.04 9.43
N GLY A 120 -22.40 10.35 9.32
CA GLY A 120 -21.83 11.61 9.81
C GLY A 120 -21.34 11.55 11.25
N GLY A 121 -21.16 10.36 11.83
CA GLY A 121 -20.34 10.21 13.02
C GLY A 121 -18.84 10.34 12.71
N GLY A 122 -18.06 10.71 13.74
CA GLY A 122 -16.61 10.79 13.67
C GLY A 122 -16.04 12.00 12.93
N ASP A 123 -14.72 12.17 13.01
CA ASP A 123 -14.00 13.31 12.45
C ASP A 123 -13.26 12.97 11.14
N TRP A 124 -12.54 13.95 10.60
CA TRP A 124 -11.68 13.80 9.42
C TRP A 124 -10.67 12.65 9.56
N THR A 125 -10.02 12.55 10.71
CA THR A 125 -9.00 11.54 11.02
C THR A 125 -9.60 10.14 10.96
N GLU A 126 -10.81 9.95 11.49
CA GLU A 126 -11.54 8.68 11.43
C GLU A 126 -12.05 8.33 10.02
N LEU A 127 -12.23 9.32 9.14
CA LEU A 127 -12.66 9.09 7.75
C LEU A 127 -11.48 8.83 6.81
N MET A 128 -10.36 9.53 6.96
CA MET A 128 -9.11 9.24 6.26
C MET A 128 -8.56 7.85 6.56
N PHE A 129 -8.97 7.28 7.70
CA PHE A 129 -8.71 5.90 8.10
C PHE A 129 -9.11 4.85 7.04
N PHE A 130 -10.13 5.12 6.23
CA PHE A 130 -10.56 4.24 5.13
C PHE A 130 -9.69 4.34 3.88
N GLN A 131 -8.60 5.11 3.94
CA GLN A 131 -7.59 5.20 2.88
C GLN A 131 -6.26 4.54 3.24
N MET A 132 -6.15 3.99 4.45
CA MET A 132 -4.90 3.41 4.95
C MET A 132 -5.22 2.06 5.60
N PRO A 133 -5.18 0.94 4.87
CA PRO A 133 -5.76 -0.33 5.34
C PRO A 133 -5.03 -0.97 6.52
N ALA A 134 -3.77 -0.58 6.78
CA ALA A 134 -3.02 -0.95 7.98
C ALA A 134 -3.82 -0.71 9.28
N HIS A 135 -4.79 0.20 9.22
CA HIS A 135 -5.68 0.55 10.31
C HIS A 135 -6.92 -0.35 10.47
N MET A 136 -7.26 -1.12 9.43
CA MET A 136 -8.25 -2.21 9.45
C MET A 136 -7.60 -3.55 9.81
N ALA A 137 -6.40 -3.50 10.39
CA ALA A 137 -5.63 -4.68 10.75
C ALA A 137 -6.43 -5.61 11.65
N HIS A 138 -6.46 -6.87 11.26
CA HIS A 138 -6.88 -7.99 12.07
C HIS A 138 -5.70 -8.95 12.26
N PRO A 139 -5.77 -9.90 13.21
CA PRO A 139 -4.72 -10.90 13.37
C PRO A 139 -4.35 -11.54 12.02
N PRO A 140 -3.05 -11.74 11.75
CA PRO A 140 -2.59 -12.31 10.49
C PRO A 140 -3.24 -13.65 10.20
N ARG A 141 -3.74 -13.84 8.98
CA ARG A 141 -4.37 -15.09 8.52
C ARG A 141 -3.94 -15.44 7.11
N THR A 142 -4.16 -16.68 6.68
CA THR A 142 -3.91 -17.07 5.28
C THR A 142 -4.76 -16.21 4.34
N VAL A 143 -4.13 -15.70 3.27
CA VAL A 143 -4.83 -14.99 2.19
C VAL A 143 -5.90 -15.92 1.61
N ARG A 144 -7.14 -15.44 1.57
CA ARG A 144 -8.23 -16.12 0.86
C ARG A 144 -8.49 -15.41 -0.45
N PRO A 145 -8.09 -16.00 -1.61
CA PRO A 145 -8.32 -15.40 -2.91
C PRO A 145 -9.79 -15.09 -3.15
N ASP A 146 -10.04 -14.09 -4.00
CA ASP A 146 -11.39 -13.80 -4.45
C ASP A 146 -11.88 -14.89 -5.43
N SER A 147 -13.19 -15.11 -5.45
CA SER A 147 -13.83 -15.97 -6.45
C SER A 147 -14.26 -15.11 -7.64
N PHE A 148 -13.48 -15.15 -8.71
CA PHE A 148 -13.82 -14.47 -9.96
C PHE A 148 -15.01 -15.14 -10.64
N PRO A 149 -15.85 -14.38 -11.35
CA PRO A 149 -16.97 -14.93 -12.10
C PRO A 149 -16.45 -15.83 -13.23
N PRO A 150 -17.26 -16.78 -13.74
CA PRO A 150 -16.91 -17.55 -14.91
C PRO A 150 -16.50 -16.62 -16.06
N LEU A 151 -15.41 -16.96 -16.74
CA LEU A 151 -14.91 -16.24 -17.90
C LEU A 151 -15.93 -16.35 -19.04
N ARG A 152 -16.13 -15.26 -19.78
CA ARG A 152 -17.22 -15.14 -20.78
C ARG A 152 -16.77 -14.56 -22.11
N ALA A 153 -15.52 -14.14 -22.25
CA ALA A 153 -15.00 -13.61 -23.50
C ALA A 153 -15.13 -14.65 -24.62
N ARG A 154 -15.87 -14.28 -25.67
CA ARG A 154 -15.97 -15.04 -26.92
C ARG A 154 -14.90 -14.62 -27.93
N HIS A 155 -14.19 -13.53 -27.64
CA HIS A 155 -13.13 -12.96 -28.46
C HIS A 155 -11.75 -13.39 -27.92
N LYS A 156 -10.72 -13.19 -28.75
CA LYS A 156 -9.32 -13.36 -28.34
C LYS A 156 -9.04 -12.44 -27.15
N LEU A 157 -8.43 -12.99 -26.11
CA LEU A 157 -8.01 -12.20 -24.95
C LEU A 157 -6.90 -11.24 -25.35
N PRO A 158 -6.92 -9.98 -24.88
CA PRO A 158 -5.80 -9.07 -25.07
C PRO A 158 -4.56 -9.64 -24.37
N GLN A 159 -3.40 -9.36 -24.94
CA GLN A 159 -2.13 -9.59 -24.27
C GLN A 159 -1.98 -8.61 -23.11
N ILE A 160 -1.40 -9.08 -22.02
CA ILE A 160 -1.07 -8.22 -20.88
C ILE A 160 0.44 -8.06 -20.84
N SER A 161 0.92 -6.82 -20.87
CA SER A 161 2.30 -6.46 -20.56
C SER A 161 2.42 -6.09 -19.09
N ILE A 162 3.20 -6.87 -18.33
CA ILE A 162 3.53 -6.60 -16.94
C ILE A 162 5.00 -6.19 -16.85
N VAL A 163 5.28 -5.11 -16.15
CA VAL A 163 6.65 -4.71 -15.77
C VAL A 163 6.80 -4.82 -14.25
N THR A 164 7.90 -5.42 -13.78
CA THR A 164 8.30 -5.36 -12.37
C THR A 164 9.60 -4.55 -12.25
N PRO A 165 9.56 -3.32 -11.71
CA PRO A 165 10.77 -2.66 -11.25
C PRO A 165 11.27 -3.34 -9.96
N SER A 166 12.57 -3.56 -9.85
CA SER A 166 13.21 -4.26 -8.72
C SER A 166 14.49 -3.56 -8.30
N TYR A 167 14.69 -3.36 -6.99
CA TYR A 167 15.96 -2.87 -6.44
C TYR A 167 16.11 -3.30 -4.98
N GLN A 168 17.04 -4.19 -4.68
CA GLN A 168 17.28 -4.75 -3.35
C GLN A 168 16.04 -5.44 -2.74
N GLN A 169 15.41 -6.34 -3.50
CA GLN A 169 14.12 -6.94 -3.14
C GLN A 169 14.15 -8.48 -3.18
N ALA A 170 15.32 -9.10 -2.96
CA ALA A 170 15.49 -10.55 -3.05
C ALA A 170 14.56 -11.32 -2.12
N ALA A 171 14.17 -10.73 -0.98
CA ALA A 171 13.27 -11.33 -0.01
C ALA A 171 11.85 -11.60 -0.56
N TYR A 172 11.37 -10.79 -1.51
CA TYR A 172 9.98 -10.83 -1.98
C TYR A 172 9.85 -11.08 -3.48
N LEU A 173 10.89 -10.76 -4.26
CA LEU A 173 10.85 -10.76 -5.72
C LEU A 173 10.39 -12.10 -6.31
N GLU A 174 10.83 -13.22 -5.76
CA GLU A 174 10.44 -14.54 -6.29
C GLU A 174 8.93 -14.79 -6.19
N GLU A 175 8.29 -14.39 -5.08
CA GLU A 175 6.84 -14.49 -4.91
C GLU A 175 6.09 -13.58 -5.88
N THR A 176 6.55 -12.33 -6.04
CA THR A 176 6.01 -11.40 -7.04
C THR A 176 6.07 -12.02 -8.44
N MET A 177 7.24 -12.52 -8.84
CA MET A 177 7.45 -13.12 -10.15
C MET A 177 6.55 -14.34 -10.35
N HIS A 178 6.43 -15.23 -9.36
CA HIS A 178 5.50 -16.36 -9.43
C HIS A 178 4.05 -15.92 -9.60
N SER A 179 3.61 -14.88 -8.88
CA SER A 179 2.23 -14.38 -8.96
C SER A 179 1.83 -13.89 -10.36
N VAL A 180 2.81 -13.43 -11.14
CA VAL A 180 2.65 -13.02 -12.55
C VAL A 180 2.77 -14.22 -13.48
N LEU A 181 3.82 -15.01 -13.31
CA LEU A 181 4.20 -16.11 -14.21
C LEU A 181 3.21 -17.29 -14.19
N GLU A 182 2.49 -17.50 -13.09
CA GLU A 182 1.50 -18.58 -12.95
C GLU A 182 0.09 -18.18 -13.44
N GLN A 183 -0.06 -17.00 -14.06
CA GLN A 183 -1.35 -16.52 -14.55
C GLN A 183 -1.65 -17.10 -15.94
N SER A 184 -2.82 -17.71 -16.10
CA SER A 184 -3.25 -18.33 -17.36
C SER A 184 -3.81 -17.32 -18.37
N THR A 185 -2.99 -16.40 -18.86
CA THR A 185 -3.36 -15.37 -19.86
C THR A 185 -2.20 -15.08 -20.83
N PRO A 186 -2.44 -14.57 -22.06
CA PRO A 186 -1.35 -14.11 -22.92
C PRO A 186 -0.57 -12.97 -22.24
N LEU A 187 0.73 -13.14 -22.05
CA LEU A 187 1.55 -12.32 -21.15
C LEU A 187 2.89 -11.95 -21.79
N GLN A 188 3.29 -10.69 -21.64
CA GLN A 188 4.69 -10.25 -21.74
C GLN A 188 5.12 -9.80 -20.35
N TYR A 189 6.05 -10.53 -19.75
CA TYR A 189 6.56 -10.16 -18.42
C TYR A 189 7.99 -9.67 -18.52
N VAL A 190 8.22 -8.42 -18.08
CA VAL A 190 9.52 -7.77 -18.10
C VAL A 190 9.95 -7.43 -16.68
N VAL A 191 11.19 -7.77 -16.31
CA VAL A 191 11.78 -7.38 -15.03
C VAL A 191 12.91 -6.39 -15.26
N GLN A 192 12.85 -5.23 -14.61
CA GLN A 192 13.85 -4.18 -14.70
C GLN A 192 14.48 -3.99 -13.33
N ASP A 193 15.69 -4.51 -13.16
CA ASP A 193 16.44 -4.45 -11.92
C ASP A 193 17.44 -3.28 -11.93
N GLY A 194 17.43 -2.46 -10.88
CA GLY A 194 18.25 -1.25 -10.72
C GLY A 194 19.72 -1.50 -10.37
N GLY A 195 20.26 -2.69 -10.63
CA GLY A 195 21.62 -3.08 -10.27
C GLY A 195 21.73 -3.64 -8.85
N SER A 196 20.80 -4.51 -8.46
CA SER A 196 20.75 -5.10 -7.11
C SER A 196 21.94 -6.00 -6.80
N THR A 197 22.35 -6.01 -5.52
CA THR A 197 23.48 -6.80 -5.01
C THR A 197 23.10 -7.83 -3.94
N ASP A 198 21.80 -7.91 -3.60
CA ASP A 198 21.24 -8.70 -2.50
C ASP A 198 20.81 -10.13 -2.91
N GLY A 199 21.14 -10.54 -4.13
CA GLY A 199 20.70 -11.82 -4.70
C GLY A 199 19.51 -11.71 -5.66
N SER A 200 18.86 -10.55 -5.80
CA SER A 200 17.72 -10.35 -6.72
C SER A 200 18.05 -10.78 -8.15
N VAL A 201 19.25 -10.44 -8.65
CA VAL A 201 19.70 -10.82 -10.00
C VAL A 201 19.78 -12.33 -10.20
N ALA A 202 20.17 -13.08 -9.16
CA ALA A 202 20.21 -14.54 -9.24
C ALA A 202 18.80 -15.13 -9.36
N ILE A 203 17.84 -14.58 -8.62
CA ILE A 203 16.42 -14.96 -8.71
C ILE A 203 15.90 -14.70 -10.13
N ILE A 204 16.11 -13.50 -10.68
CA ILE A 204 15.68 -13.15 -12.04
C ILE A 204 16.24 -14.13 -13.08
N LYS A 205 17.54 -14.47 -12.98
CA LYS A 205 18.19 -15.42 -13.88
C LYS A 205 17.57 -16.81 -13.84
N ARG A 206 17.08 -17.29 -12.68
CA ARG A 206 16.39 -18.59 -12.59
C ARG A 206 15.10 -18.65 -13.41
N HIS A 207 14.43 -17.51 -13.57
CA HIS A 207 13.18 -17.41 -14.32
C HIS A 207 13.35 -16.83 -15.74
N ALA A 208 14.56 -16.47 -16.16
CA ALA A 208 14.82 -15.73 -17.40
C ALA A 208 14.17 -16.34 -18.66
N ALA A 209 14.12 -17.68 -18.76
CA ALA A 209 13.50 -18.37 -19.90
C ALA A 209 11.97 -18.18 -20.00
N ARG A 210 11.32 -17.74 -18.91
CA ARG A 210 9.88 -17.43 -18.85
C ARG A 210 9.58 -15.94 -18.98
N LEU A 211 10.61 -15.10 -19.01
CA LEU A 211 10.46 -13.65 -19.14
C LEU A 211 10.47 -13.25 -20.61
N HIS A 212 9.70 -12.23 -20.95
CA HIS A 212 9.77 -11.61 -22.26
C HIS A 212 11.10 -10.85 -22.43
N ALA A 213 11.51 -10.13 -21.39
CA ALA A 213 12.81 -9.46 -21.30
C ALA A 213 13.20 -9.24 -19.84
N TRP A 214 14.49 -9.06 -19.57
CA TRP A 214 14.94 -8.51 -18.30
C TRP A 214 16.30 -7.82 -18.44
N THR A 215 16.56 -6.86 -17.58
CA THR A 215 17.84 -6.16 -17.49
C THR A 215 18.18 -5.93 -16.01
N SER A 216 19.46 -5.97 -15.67
CA SER A 216 19.98 -5.47 -14.38
C SER A 216 21.06 -4.42 -14.65
N ALA A 217 20.73 -3.16 -14.38
CA ALA A 217 21.63 -2.02 -14.55
C ALA A 217 21.11 -0.84 -13.72
N PRO A 218 21.99 0.06 -13.24
CA PRO A 218 21.57 1.29 -12.57
C PRO A 218 20.50 2.06 -13.33
N ASP A 219 19.60 2.69 -12.60
CA ASP A 219 18.47 3.44 -13.12
C ASP A 219 18.28 4.79 -12.41
N SER A 220 17.44 5.64 -12.97
CA SER A 220 17.11 6.95 -12.38
C SER A 220 15.89 6.88 -11.43
N GLY A 221 15.60 5.69 -10.91
CA GLY A 221 14.46 5.39 -10.06
C GLY A 221 13.37 4.59 -10.78
N GLN A 222 12.33 4.27 -10.00
CA GLN A 222 11.24 3.37 -10.39
C GLN A 222 10.53 3.78 -11.70
N ALA A 223 10.31 5.08 -11.93
CA ALA A 223 9.67 5.55 -13.16
C ALA A 223 10.50 5.23 -14.43
N ASP A 224 11.84 5.36 -14.34
CA ASP A 224 12.77 5.01 -15.41
C ASP A 224 12.76 3.49 -15.66
N ALA A 225 12.86 2.69 -14.58
CA ALA A 225 12.74 1.23 -14.68
C ALA A 225 11.44 0.79 -15.36
N ILE A 226 10.29 1.36 -14.97
CA ILE A 226 8.99 1.06 -15.58
C ILE A 226 8.97 1.48 -17.06
N ALA A 227 9.44 2.68 -17.38
CA ALA A 227 9.45 3.19 -18.75
C ALA A 227 10.31 2.32 -19.69
N ARG A 228 11.54 1.97 -19.26
CA ARG A 228 12.44 1.06 -19.99
C ARG A 228 11.82 -0.34 -20.14
N GLY A 229 11.14 -0.82 -19.10
CA GLY A 229 10.45 -2.10 -19.13
C GLY A 229 9.33 -2.13 -20.17
N PHE A 230 8.48 -1.11 -20.22
CA PHE A 230 7.42 -1.05 -21.22
C PHE A 230 7.92 -0.79 -22.63
N ALA A 231 9.06 -0.10 -22.81
CA ALA A 231 9.71 0.06 -24.11
C ALA A 231 10.20 -1.27 -24.71
N ALA A 232 10.41 -2.29 -23.86
CA ALA A 232 10.74 -3.65 -24.28
C ALA A 232 9.51 -4.53 -24.57
N THR A 233 8.29 -3.98 -24.52
CA THR A 233 7.04 -4.72 -24.82
C THR A 233 6.43 -4.22 -26.12
N ASP A 234 5.65 -5.07 -26.79
CA ASP A 234 4.88 -4.72 -27.97
C ASP A 234 3.38 -4.99 -27.75
N GLY A 235 2.57 -4.78 -28.79
CA GLY A 235 1.13 -5.04 -28.72
C GLY A 235 0.30 -3.98 -29.41
N SER A 236 -0.95 -4.33 -29.64
CA SER A 236 -1.95 -3.45 -30.21
C SER A 236 -2.38 -2.35 -29.21
N PRO A 237 -3.02 -1.27 -29.70
CA PRO A 237 -3.58 -0.23 -28.82
C PRO A 237 -4.60 -0.76 -27.79
N ASP A 238 -5.22 -1.91 -28.07
CA ASP A 238 -6.21 -2.54 -27.22
C ASP A 238 -5.61 -3.60 -26.26
N ASP A 239 -4.31 -3.88 -26.33
CA ASP A 239 -3.64 -4.71 -25.34
C ASP A 239 -3.48 -3.96 -24.01
N VAL A 240 -3.28 -4.73 -22.95
CA VAL A 240 -3.32 -4.25 -21.57
C VAL A 240 -1.90 -4.09 -21.03
N MET A 241 -1.70 -3.09 -20.19
CA MET A 241 -0.46 -2.79 -19.49
C MET A 241 -0.74 -2.70 -17.99
N ALA A 242 0.19 -3.17 -17.18
CA ALA A 242 0.28 -2.89 -15.75
C ALA A 242 1.74 -3.00 -15.29
N TRP A 243 2.07 -2.39 -14.15
CA TRP A 243 3.29 -2.73 -13.43
C TRP A 243 2.93 -3.30 -12.06
N ILE A 244 3.82 -4.06 -11.46
CA ILE A 244 3.69 -4.55 -10.09
C ILE A 244 5.04 -4.43 -9.39
N ASN A 245 5.04 -3.82 -8.21
CA ASN A 245 6.27 -3.67 -7.43
C ASN A 245 6.79 -5.03 -6.96
N SER A 246 8.10 -5.14 -6.81
CA SER A 246 8.80 -6.39 -6.48
C SER A 246 8.53 -6.95 -5.07
N ASP A 247 7.73 -6.26 -4.26
CA ASP A 247 7.28 -6.67 -2.93
C ASP A 247 5.79 -7.04 -2.88
N ASP A 248 5.04 -6.78 -3.94
CA ASP A 248 3.60 -7.03 -4.06
C ASP A 248 3.30 -8.25 -4.94
N PHE A 249 2.07 -8.78 -4.91
CA PHE A 249 1.72 -9.93 -5.75
C PHE A 249 0.25 -10.00 -6.18
N TYR A 250 -0.02 -10.54 -7.36
CA TYR A 250 -1.38 -10.75 -7.86
C TYR A 250 -2.06 -11.97 -7.23
N LEU A 251 -3.38 -11.90 -7.08
CA LEU A 251 -4.17 -13.08 -6.69
C LEU A 251 -4.29 -14.08 -7.86
N PRO A 252 -4.40 -15.39 -7.58
CA PRO A 252 -4.58 -16.41 -8.61
C PRO A 252 -5.79 -16.11 -9.51
N GLY A 253 -5.56 -16.03 -10.82
CA GLY A 253 -6.61 -15.77 -11.82
C GLY A 253 -6.95 -14.29 -12.05
N ALA A 254 -6.34 -13.36 -11.31
CA ALA A 254 -6.61 -11.93 -11.43
C ALA A 254 -6.31 -11.39 -12.84
N LEU A 255 -5.15 -11.73 -13.42
CA LEU A 255 -4.79 -11.27 -14.77
C LEU A 255 -5.72 -11.83 -15.83
N ARG A 256 -6.13 -13.09 -15.68
CA ARG A 256 -7.09 -13.72 -16.59
C ARG A 256 -8.47 -13.07 -16.51
N PHE A 257 -8.92 -12.73 -15.30
CA PHE A 257 -10.17 -11.99 -15.09
C PHE A 257 -10.11 -10.59 -15.71
N VAL A 258 -9.00 -9.87 -15.55
CA VAL A 258 -8.79 -8.54 -16.14
C VAL A 258 -8.78 -8.61 -17.68
N ALA A 259 -8.08 -9.59 -18.26
CA ALA A 259 -8.07 -9.80 -19.71
C ALA A 259 -9.48 -10.06 -20.26
N ASP A 260 -10.26 -10.91 -19.59
CA ASP A 260 -11.66 -11.18 -19.95
C ASP A 260 -12.52 -9.92 -19.87
N TYR A 261 -12.33 -9.11 -18.82
CA TYR A 261 -13.05 -7.85 -18.67
C TYR A 261 -12.77 -6.90 -19.84
N PHE A 262 -11.49 -6.64 -20.17
CA PHE A 262 -11.15 -5.78 -21.30
C PHE A 262 -11.62 -6.35 -22.65
N ALA A 263 -11.61 -7.67 -22.85
CA ALA A 263 -12.14 -8.28 -24.06
C ALA A 263 -13.65 -8.03 -24.26
N ARG A 264 -14.42 -7.91 -23.16
CA ARG A 264 -15.87 -7.64 -23.20
C ARG A 264 -16.21 -6.16 -23.17
N HIS A 265 -15.27 -5.31 -22.79
CA HIS A 265 -15.45 -3.87 -22.60
C HIS A 265 -14.41 -3.09 -23.44
N PRO A 266 -14.52 -3.10 -24.78
CA PRO A 266 -13.60 -2.38 -25.67
C PRO A 266 -13.59 -0.86 -25.44
N GLU A 267 -14.64 -0.32 -24.82
CA GLU A 267 -14.80 1.10 -24.49
C GLU A 267 -14.12 1.53 -23.18
N VAL A 268 -13.67 0.58 -22.35
CA VAL A 268 -12.98 0.88 -21.08
C VAL A 268 -11.47 0.99 -21.32
N ASP A 269 -10.85 2.02 -20.75
CA ASP A 269 -9.42 2.28 -20.91
C ASP A 269 -8.62 1.87 -19.68
N VAL A 270 -9.19 2.02 -18.48
CA VAL A 270 -8.49 1.79 -17.21
C VAL A 270 -9.42 1.02 -16.28
N VAL A 271 -8.88 0.02 -15.59
CA VAL A 271 -9.55 -0.66 -14.49
C VAL A 271 -8.69 -0.69 -13.24
N TYR A 272 -9.34 -0.69 -12.08
CA TYR A 272 -8.69 -0.96 -10.80
C TYR A 272 -9.58 -1.83 -9.92
N GLY A 273 -8.99 -2.50 -8.93
CA GLY A 273 -9.69 -3.44 -8.06
C GLY A 273 -9.59 -3.07 -6.59
N HIS A 274 -9.98 -4.01 -5.74
CA HIS A 274 -9.70 -4.00 -4.31
C HIS A 274 -8.30 -4.55 -4.03
N ARG A 275 -7.68 -4.12 -2.92
CA ARG A 275 -6.39 -4.63 -2.46
C ARG A 275 -6.51 -5.38 -1.14
N ILE A 276 -5.77 -6.47 -1.02
CA ILE A 276 -5.51 -7.13 0.27
C ILE A 276 -4.19 -6.55 0.80
N VAL A 277 -4.07 -6.33 2.11
CA VAL A 277 -2.80 -5.97 2.73
C VAL A 277 -2.26 -7.17 3.49
N VAL A 278 -0.98 -7.48 3.27
CA VAL A 278 -0.30 -8.62 3.88
C VAL A 278 0.91 -8.17 4.70
N ASP A 279 1.28 -8.95 5.72
CA ASP A 279 2.54 -8.76 6.45
C ASP A 279 3.75 -9.25 5.62
N GLU A 280 4.96 -9.06 6.15
CA GLU A 280 6.22 -9.53 5.56
C GLU A 280 6.22 -11.03 5.22
N LYS A 281 5.39 -11.83 5.91
CA LYS A 281 5.26 -13.28 5.74
C LYS A 281 4.08 -13.66 4.83
N SER A 282 3.58 -12.71 4.03
CA SER A 282 2.45 -12.91 3.10
C SER A 282 1.15 -13.34 3.77
N ARG A 283 0.96 -13.00 5.05
CA ARG A 283 -0.31 -13.25 5.75
C ARG A 283 -1.20 -12.03 5.66
N GLU A 284 -2.46 -12.24 5.31
CA GLU A 284 -3.47 -11.20 5.25
C GLU A 284 -3.66 -10.55 6.62
N ILE A 285 -3.44 -9.24 6.68
CA ILE A 285 -3.67 -8.42 7.86
C ILE A 285 -4.82 -7.44 7.65
N ALA A 286 -5.16 -7.05 6.42
CA ALA A 286 -6.32 -6.22 6.14
C ALA A 286 -6.86 -6.40 4.72
N ARG A 287 -8.05 -5.84 4.47
CA ARG A 287 -8.65 -5.73 3.14
C ARG A 287 -9.16 -4.32 2.91
N TRP A 288 -8.84 -3.74 1.76
CA TRP A 288 -9.31 -2.41 1.38
C TRP A 288 -10.33 -2.49 0.26
N PHE A 289 -11.55 -2.06 0.58
CA PHE A 289 -12.64 -1.93 -0.35
C PHE A 289 -12.71 -0.50 -0.85
N LEU A 290 -12.82 -0.36 -2.15
CA LEU A 290 -12.79 0.93 -2.81
C LEU A 290 -14.16 1.32 -3.32
N PRO A 291 -14.60 2.56 -3.11
CA PRO A 291 -15.72 3.13 -3.83
C PRO A 291 -15.44 3.22 -5.34
N ARG A 292 -16.51 3.35 -6.12
CA ARG A 292 -16.40 3.64 -7.55
C ARG A 292 -15.60 4.92 -7.79
N HIS A 293 -15.02 5.00 -8.99
CA HIS A 293 -14.22 6.13 -9.42
C HIS A 293 -15.01 7.45 -9.34
N ASP A 294 -14.35 8.49 -8.87
CA ASP A 294 -14.87 9.85 -8.79
C ASP A 294 -13.72 10.80 -9.17
N ALA A 295 -13.88 11.48 -10.31
CA ALA A 295 -12.81 12.30 -10.88
C ALA A 295 -12.48 13.52 -10.02
N THR A 296 -13.48 14.07 -9.31
CA THR A 296 -13.22 15.20 -8.42
C THR A 296 -12.43 14.74 -7.20
N VAL A 297 -12.75 13.56 -6.67
CA VAL A 297 -11.98 12.98 -5.56
C VAL A 297 -10.56 12.62 -5.99
N MET A 298 -10.37 12.12 -7.22
CA MET A 298 -9.04 11.80 -7.75
C MET A 298 -8.12 13.03 -7.77
N GLN A 299 -8.64 14.22 -8.07
CA GLN A 299 -7.85 15.47 -8.04
C GLN A 299 -7.40 15.87 -6.63
N LEU A 300 -8.14 15.43 -5.61
CA LEU A 300 -7.90 15.78 -4.21
C LEU A 300 -7.06 14.73 -3.50
N ASN A 301 -7.23 13.46 -3.87
CA ASN A 301 -6.68 12.36 -3.11
C ASN A 301 -6.40 11.12 -3.96
N ASP A 302 -5.21 10.56 -3.78
CA ASP A 302 -4.87 9.24 -4.31
C ASP A 302 -5.55 8.12 -3.51
N PHE A 303 -6.46 7.41 -4.17
CA PHE A 303 -7.14 6.26 -3.58
C PHE A 303 -6.99 4.98 -4.39
N ILE A 304 -6.46 5.03 -5.62
CA ILE A 304 -6.43 3.83 -6.48
C ILE A 304 -5.17 3.03 -6.19
N PRO A 305 -5.27 1.74 -5.81
CA PRO A 305 -4.13 0.88 -5.57
C PRO A 305 -3.36 0.60 -6.85
N GLN A 306 -2.10 1.01 -6.88
CA GLN A 306 -1.16 0.74 -7.97
C GLN A 306 -1.17 -0.73 -8.39
N GLU A 307 -1.01 -1.63 -7.43
CA GLU A 307 -0.92 -3.07 -7.64
C GLU A 307 -2.19 -3.69 -8.21
N THR A 308 -3.29 -2.94 -8.28
CA THR A 308 -4.56 -3.36 -8.87
C THR A 308 -4.89 -2.63 -10.17
N LEU A 309 -4.04 -1.70 -10.62
CA LEU A 309 -4.27 -0.80 -11.73
C LEU A 309 -3.83 -1.45 -13.05
N PHE A 310 -4.74 -1.49 -14.02
CA PHE A 310 -4.49 -1.97 -15.38
C PHE A 310 -5.08 -0.98 -16.39
N TRP A 311 -4.38 -0.76 -17.50
CA TRP A 311 -4.86 0.16 -18.54
C TRP A 311 -4.54 -0.34 -19.93
N ARG A 312 -5.20 0.21 -20.94
CA ARG A 312 -4.89 -0.10 -22.34
C ARG A 312 -3.66 0.64 -22.82
N ARG A 313 -2.90 0.01 -23.72
CA ARG A 313 -1.73 0.62 -24.35
C ARG A 313 -2.04 1.95 -25.04
N ARG A 314 -3.24 2.12 -25.60
CA ARG A 314 -3.68 3.38 -26.22
C ARG A 314 -3.71 4.58 -25.27
N ILE A 315 -4.13 4.39 -24.02
CA ILE A 315 -4.21 5.51 -23.08
C ILE A 315 -2.82 5.89 -22.57
N TRP A 316 -1.94 4.91 -22.37
CA TRP A 316 -0.52 5.13 -22.10
C TRP A 316 0.17 5.96 -23.20
N ALA A 317 -0.02 5.55 -24.46
CA ALA A 317 0.55 6.26 -25.60
C ALA A 317 0.02 7.69 -25.72
N ARG A 318 -1.29 7.90 -25.44
CA ARG A 318 -1.91 9.23 -25.50
C ARG A 318 -1.33 10.20 -24.45
N VAL A 319 -0.97 9.72 -23.26
CA VAL A 319 -0.42 10.58 -22.19
C VAL A 319 1.10 10.65 -22.16
N GLY A 320 1.79 9.85 -22.98
CA GLY A 320 3.25 9.87 -23.10
C GLY A 320 4.02 9.10 -22.03
N GLY A 321 3.40 8.14 -21.34
CA GLY A 321 4.06 7.34 -20.30
C GLY A 321 4.12 8.01 -18.92
N LEU A 322 5.17 7.77 -18.14
CA LEU A 322 5.34 8.33 -16.79
C LEU A 322 6.11 9.65 -16.81
N ASP A 323 5.78 10.55 -15.88
CA ASP A 323 6.59 11.74 -15.59
C ASP A 323 7.69 11.35 -14.58
N THR A 324 8.93 11.26 -15.05
CA THR A 324 10.09 10.84 -14.24
C THR A 324 10.53 11.89 -13.21
N SER A 325 9.89 13.07 -13.18
CA SER A 325 10.11 14.06 -12.12
C SER A 325 9.39 13.70 -10.81
N PHE A 326 8.55 12.66 -10.80
CA PHE A 326 7.96 12.08 -9.60
C PHE A 326 8.70 10.79 -9.22
N GLN A 327 8.91 10.62 -7.93
CA GLN A 327 9.51 9.45 -7.32
C GLN A 327 8.51 8.71 -6.44
N PHE A 328 7.53 9.40 -5.87
CA PHE A 328 6.53 8.84 -4.97
C PHE A 328 5.16 8.71 -5.65
N ALA A 329 4.62 9.82 -6.15
CA ALA A 329 3.23 9.89 -6.62
C ALA A 329 3.09 9.58 -8.13
N ILE A 330 3.85 8.60 -8.61
CA ILE A 330 4.01 8.25 -10.03
C ILE A 330 2.69 7.73 -10.63
N ASP A 331 2.02 6.84 -9.91
CA ASP A 331 0.69 6.31 -10.25
C ASP A 331 -0.39 7.38 -10.21
N TRP A 332 -0.39 8.22 -9.18
CA TRP A 332 -1.37 9.29 -9.06
C TRP A 332 -1.24 10.32 -10.17
N ASP A 333 -0.01 10.73 -10.51
CA ASP A 333 0.28 11.55 -11.69
C ASP A 333 -0.30 10.94 -12.98
N LEU A 334 -0.03 9.64 -13.20
CA LEU A 334 -0.51 8.93 -14.38
C LEU A 334 -2.03 8.90 -14.47
N LEU A 335 -2.71 8.62 -13.34
CA LEU A 335 -4.17 8.59 -13.26
C LEU A 335 -4.79 9.96 -13.56
N LEU A 336 -4.24 11.05 -13.03
CA LEU A 336 -4.70 12.41 -13.32
C LEU A 336 -4.54 12.77 -14.81
N ARG A 337 -3.44 12.32 -15.43
CA ARG A 337 -3.23 12.50 -16.87
C ARG A 337 -4.17 11.63 -17.70
N PHE A 338 -4.48 10.40 -17.26
CA PHE A 338 -5.52 9.57 -17.89
C PHE A 338 -6.89 10.26 -17.85
N GLU A 339 -7.27 10.88 -16.72
CA GLU A 339 -8.53 11.65 -16.63
C GLU A 339 -8.55 12.86 -17.57
N THR A 340 -7.44 13.60 -17.66
CA THR A 340 -7.30 14.73 -18.58
C THR A 340 -7.46 14.26 -20.03
N ALA A 341 -6.90 13.09 -20.35
CA ALA A 341 -7.05 12.39 -21.63
C ALA A 341 -8.42 11.73 -21.86
N LYS A 342 -9.37 11.93 -20.94
CA LYS A 342 -10.75 11.41 -20.96
C LYS A 342 -10.85 9.88 -20.97
N ALA A 343 -9.92 9.21 -20.28
CA ALA A 343 -9.97 7.77 -20.09
C ALA A 343 -11.27 7.33 -19.40
N ARG A 344 -11.88 6.24 -19.88
CA ARG A 344 -12.97 5.59 -19.14
C ARG A 344 -12.39 4.67 -18.06
N ILE A 345 -12.46 5.12 -16.80
CA ILE A 345 -11.94 4.42 -15.63
C ILE A 345 -13.05 3.65 -14.91
N VAL A 346 -12.87 2.35 -14.69
CA VAL A 346 -13.86 1.48 -14.04
C VAL A 346 -13.27 0.72 -12.86
N ARG A 347 -13.99 0.73 -11.74
CA ARG A 347 -13.69 -0.13 -10.60
C ARG A 347 -14.26 -1.54 -10.81
N LEU A 348 -13.43 -2.55 -10.62
CA LEU A 348 -13.83 -3.95 -10.52
C LEU A 348 -14.10 -4.31 -9.04
N PRO A 349 -15.25 -4.94 -8.71
CA PRO A 349 -15.60 -5.31 -7.33
C PRO A 349 -14.95 -6.60 -6.84
N TYR A 350 -13.66 -6.75 -7.10
CA TYR A 350 -12.86 -7.92 -6.76
C TYR A 350 -11.51 -7.53 -6.19
N PHE A 351 -10.99 -8.35 -5.28
CA PHE A 351 -9.58 -8.28 -4.91
C PHE A 351 -8.72 -8.77 -6.07
N LEU A 352 -7.76 -7.96 -6.50
CA LEU A 352 -6.89 -8.31 -7.64
C LEU A 352 -5.46 -8.62 -7.20
N ALA A 353 -4.98 -7.96 -6.13
CA ALA A 353 -3.61 -8.06 -5.68
C ALA A 353 -3.48 -7.88 -4.17
N CYS A 354 -2.31 -8.24 -3.67
CA CYS A 354 -1.85 -8.08 -2.31
C CYS A 354 -0.73 -7.05 -2.27
N PHE A 355 -0.93 -6.02 -1.44
CA PHE A 355 0.08 -5.05 -1.06
C PHE A 355 0.79 -5.53 0.19
N ARG A 356 2.10 -5.67 0.15
CA ARG A 356 2.87 -6.02 1.36
C ARG A 356 2.98 -4.80 2.27
N ALA A 357 3.10 -4.99 3.58
CA ALA A 357 3.43 -3.95 4.53
C ALA A 357 4.75 -4.30 5.21
N HIS A 358 5.80 -3.49 5.00
CA HIS A 358 7.11 -3.67 5.62
C HIS A 358 7.87 -2.34 5.77
N ALA A 359 8.91 -2.30 6.61
CA ALA A 359 9.60 -1.04 6.95
C ALA A 359 10.38 -0.41 5.79
N ALA A 360 11.06 -1.23 5.00
CA ALA A 360 11.83 -0.76 3.84
C ALA A 360 10.97 -0.28 2.65
N GLN A 361 9.63 -0.28 2.78
CA GLN A 361 8.75 0.19 1.71
C GLN A 361 8.86 1.68 1.49
N LYS A 362 8.90 2.09 0.22
CA LYS A 362 8.96 3.49 -0.18
C LYS A 362 7.82 4.31 0.44
N THR A 363 6.59 3.77 0.41
CA THR A 363 5.42 4.42 1.01
C THR A 363 5.62 4.75 2.48
N SER A 364 6.24 3.86 3.26
CA SER A 364 6.50 4.11 4.68
C SER A 364 7.73 5.00 4.89
N ALA A 365 8.79 4.78 4.12
CA ALA A 365 10.09 5.41 4.30
C ALA A 365 10.13 6.90 3.92
N VAL A 366 9.39 7.31 2.87
CA VAL A 366 9.52 8.68 2.32
C VAL A 366 8.21 9.48 2.27
N MET A 367 7.10 8.98 2.84
CA MET A 367 5.81 9.71 2.86
C MET A 367 5.94 11.10 3.48
N HIS A 368 6.64 11.22 4.60
CA HIS A 368 6.75 12.48 5.36
C HIS A 368 7.77 13.46 4.79
N SER A 369 8.54 13.07 3.77
CA SER A 369 9.50 13.91 3.07
C SER A 369 9.05 14.13 1.62
N THR A 370 9.57 13.34 0.68
CA THR A 370 9.29 13.45 -0.75
C THR A 370 7.82 13.23 -1.07
N GLY A 371 7.15 12.29 -0.40
CA GLY A 371 5.75 11.96 -0.67
C GLY A 371 4.82 13.14 -0.47
N GLN A 372 4.88 13.81 0.69
CA GLN A 372 4.04 14.97 0.99
C GLN A 372 4.30 16.14 0.03
N GLN A 373 5.55 16.37 -0.36
CA GLN A 373 5.92 17.42 -1.32
C GLN A 373 5.33 17.13 -2.71
N GLU A 374 5.46 15.88 -3.19
CA GLU A 374 4.91 15.48 -4.48
C GLU A 374 3.39 15.48 -4.51
N ILE A 375 2.74 15.03 -3.44
CA ILE A 375 1.28 15.09 -3.27
C ILE A 375 0.78 16.54 -3.37
N THR A 376 1.43 17.47 -2.67
CA THR A 376 1.09 18.90 -2.77
C THR A 376 1.33 19.43 -4.17
N ARG A 377 2.50 19.14 -4.77
CA ARG A 377 2.84 19.55 -6.15
C ARG A 377 1.81 19.06 -7.18
N LEU A 378 1.32 17.83 -7.04
CA LEU A 378 0.27 17.28 -7.92
C LEU A 378 -1.06 18.02 -7.78
N ARG A 379 -1.49 18.30 -6.55
CA ARG A 379 -2.71 19.09 -6.30
C ARG A 379 -2.58 20.49 -6.89
N GLU A 380 -1.45 21.16 -6.66
CA GLU A 380 -1.20 22.50 -7.18
C GLU A 380 -1.17 22.53 -8.71
N ARG A 381 -0.52 21.55 -9.34
CA ARG A 381 -0.51 21.41 -10.80
C ARG A 381 -1.91 21.15 -11.35
N THR A 382 -2.71 20.34 -10.66
CA THR A 382 -4.08 19.97 -11.07
C THR A 382 -5.05 21.15 -10.93
N HIS A 383 -4.92 21.93 -9.86
CA HIS A 383 -5.82 23.06 -9.57
C HIS A 383 -5.32 24.41 -10.10
N GLY A 384 -4.06 24.49 -10.57
CA GLY A 384 -3.47 25.72 -11.11
C GLY A 384 -3.22 26.80 -10.05
N ARG A 385 -3.14 26.44 -8.78
CA ARG A 385 -2.93 27.35 -7.64
C ARG A 385 -2.32 26.63 -6.44
N PRO A 386 -1.76 27.35 -5.45
CA PRO A 386 -1.40 26.77 -4.16
C PRO A 386 -2.57 26.02 -3.52
N PHE A 387 -2.29 24.86 -2.92
CA PHE A 387 -3.29 23.98 -2.32
C PHE A 387 -2.94 23.69 -0.85
N PRO A 388 -3.42 24.51 0.10
CA PRO A 388 -3.15 24.31 1.52
C PRO A 388 -3.86 23.07 2.08
N ALA A 389 -3.22 22.39 3.04
CA ALA A 389 -3.70 21.10 3.57
C ALA A 389 -5.11 21.16 4.17
N HIS A 390 -5.49 22.25 4.85
CA HIS A 390 -6.81 22.40 5.48
C HIS A 390 -7.97 22.37 4.48
N GLU A 391 -7.73 22.67 3.20
CA GLU A 391 -8.76 22.56 2.17
C GLU A 391 -9.18 21.11 1.90
N ILE A 392 -8.29 20.14 2.13
CA ILE A 392 -8.60 18.72 2.04
C ILE A 392 -9.54 18.31 3.18
N GLU A 393 -9.22 18.74 4.41
CA GLU A 393 -9.89 18.27 5.64
C GLU A 393 -11.38 18.63 5.69
N HIS A 394 -11.76 19.71 5.01
CA HIS A 394 -13.12 20.20 4.97
C HIS A 394 -13.78 20.05 3.60
N HIS A 395 -13.14 19.36 2.64
CA HIS A 395 -13.68 19.26 1.29
C HIS A 395 -14.95 18.38 1.26
N PRO A 396 -16.14 18.93 0.92
CA PRO A 396 -17.41 18.23 1.09
C PRO A 396 -17.54 16.98 0.23
N LEU A 397 -16.98 17.01 -1.00
CA LEU A 397 -17.01 15.85 -1.90
C LEU A 397 -16.09 14.72 -1.44
N LEU A 398 -14.94 15.06 -0.87
CA LEU A 398 -14.02 14.07 -0.32
C LEU A 398 -14.62 13.43 0.92
N MET A 399 -15.21 14.23 1.82
CA MET A 399 -15.94 13.72 2.98
C MET A 399 -17.09 12.79 2.59
N ARG A 400 -17.87 13.14 1.56
CA ARG A 400 -18.92 12.26 1.03
C ARG A 400 -18.35 10.95 0.49
N TYR A 401 -17.22 11.00 -0.21
CA TYR A 401 -16.54 9.82 -0.72
C TYR A 401 -16.03 8.91 0.41
N LEU A 402 -15.37 9.47 1.42
CA LEU A 402 -14.88 8.73 2.58
C LEU A 402 -16.01 8.06 3.36
N ARG A 403 -17.14 8.77 3.56
CA ARG A 403 -18.35 8.19 4.17
C ARG A 403 -18.91 7.02 3.36
N ARG A 404 -18.88 7.13 2.03
CA ARG A 404 -19.26 6.03 1.14
C ARG A 404 -18.31 4.84 1.26
N SER A 405 -17.01 5.09 1.38
CA SER A 405 -16.00 4.05 1.65
C SER A 405 -16.31 3.31 2.95
N ALA A 406 -16.60 4.05 4.03
CA ALA A 406 -17.01 3.48 5.31
C ALA A 406 -18.27 2.61 5.19
N PHE A 407 -19.26 3.05 4.41
CA PHE A 407 -20.48 2.26 4.18
C PHE A 407 -20.22 0.98 3.38
N ILE A 408 -19.37 1.03 2.36
CA ILE A 408 -18.99 -0.15 1.58
C ILE A 408 -18.25 -1.17 2.46
N GLN A 409 -17.35 -0.70 3.32
CA GLN A 409 -16.69 -1.54 4.31
C GLN A 409 -17.70 -2.24 5.21
N PHE A 410 -18.68 -1.50 5.72
CA PHE A 410 -19.74 -2.05 6.56
C PHE A 410 -20.55 -3.13 5.82
N LEU A 411 -21.01 -2.85 4.59
CA LEU A 411 -21.74 -3.83 3.78
C LEU A 411 -20.93 -5.12 3.60
N TRP A 412 -19.64 -4.99 3.34
CA TRP A 412 -18.77 -6.15 3.20
C TRP A 412 -18.65 -6.96 4.49
N GLN A 413 -18.51 -6.30 5.64
CA GLN A 413 -18.49 -6.99 6.94
C GLN A 413 -19.78 -7.77 7.21
N CYS A 414 -20.90 -7.32 6.62
CA CYS A 414 -22.18 -8.04 6.63
C CYS A 414 -22.30 -9.12 5.53
N GLY A 415 -21.23 -9.39 4.77
CA GLY A 415 -21.23 -10.36 3.66
C GLY A 415 -21.89 -9.85 2.37
N ILE A 416 -22.18 -8.55 2.27
CA ILE A 416 -22.82 -7.93 1.11
C ILE A 416 -21.75 -7.34 0.19
N ARG A 417 -21.66 -7.86 -1.03
CA ARG A 417 -20.77 -7.31 -2.06
C ARG A 417 -21.43 -6.07 -2.69
N ALA A 418 -20.94 -4.89 -2.34
CA ALA A 418 -21.43 -3.63 -2.89
C ALA A 418 -21.00 -3.45 -4.37
N PRO A 419 -21.92 -2.99 -5.25
CA PRO A 419 -21.65 -2.82 -6.68
C PRO A 419 -20.81 -1.57 -7.03
#